data_AF-A0A7X8T7J5-F1
#
_entry.id   AF-A0A7X8T7J5-F1
#
_cell.length_a   1.000
_cell.length_b   1.000
_cell.length_c   1.000
_cell.angle_alpha   90.00
_cell.angle_beta   90.00
_cell.angle_gamma   90.00
#
_symmetry.space_group_name_H-M   'P 1'
#
loop_
_entity.id
_entity.type
_entity.pdbx_description
1 polymer ?
#
loop_
_entity_poly.entity_id
_entity_poly.type
_entity_poly.pdbx_seq_one_letter_code
_entity_poly.pdbx_strand_id
1 'polypeptide(L)'
;METGVIDFWIESLSGQNNSLNKDYKNFQQNRANAFSNAMMERVRVDMVQVDTFLAATGLRPALLKIDVEGAERLVLRGSLRCLSEIRPLVVVEVTENADEVVEIFKASGYAIHDRSHPEWICVPSEQSGVVNSSPRRSEMLGLLRNTGT
;
A
#
# COMPACT_ATOMS: atom_id res chain seq x y z
N MET A 1 -7.89 10.65 3.38
CA MET A 1 -7.68 12.10 3.24
C MET A 1 -8.43 12.54 2.02
N GLU A 2 -9.03 13.71 2.05
CA GLU A 2 -9.73 14.31 0.91
C GLU A 2 -8.75 15.10 0.04
N THR A 3 -9.09 15.30 -1.23
CA THR A 3 -8.38 16.19 -2.17
C THR A 3 -8.38 17.62 -1.63
N GLY A 4 -7.26 18.32 -1.73
CA GLY A 4 -7.17 19.71 -1.30
C GLY A 4 -5.74 20.22 -1.16
N VAL A 5 -5.62 21.45 -0.67
CA VAL A 5 -4.32 22.09 -0.37
C VAL A 5 -3.81 21.56 0.97
N ILE A 6 -2.58 21.06 0.98
CA ILE A 6 -1.93 20.53 2.18
C ILE A 6 -0.55 21.14 2.40
N ASP A 7 -0.06 21.05 3.63
CA ASP A 7 1.33 21.31 3.95
C ASP A 7 2.19 20.13 3.48
N PHE A 8 3.26 20.43 2.73
CA PHE A 8 4.29 19.49 2.31
C PHE A 8 5.65 20.06 2.68
N TRP A 9 6.56 19.20 3.09
CA TRP A 9 7.86 19.60 3.61
C TRP A 9 8.94 19.21 2.63
N ILE A 10 9.67 20.21 2.14
CA ILE A 10 10.79 20.02 1.21
C ILE A 10 12.12 20.19 1.95
N GLU A 11 13.11 19.41 1.62
CA GLU A 11 14.44 19.47 2.22
C GLU A 11 15.53 19.87 1.21
N SER A 12 16.57 20.52 1.71
CA SER A 12 17.65 21.11 0.89
C SER A 12 18.97 20.33 0.96
N LEU A 13 18.97 19.10 1.49
CA LEU A 13 20.12 18.21 1.60
C LEU A 13 20.30 17.38 0.33
N SER A 14 19.28 16.62 -0.10
CA SER A 14 19.36 15.74 -1.27
C SER A 14 18.18 15.89 -2.23
N GLY A 15 17.07 16.46 -1.76
CA GLY A 15 15.78 16.50 -2.44
C GLY A 15 15.02 15.17 -2.42
N GLN A 16 15.56 14.12 -1.81
CA GLN A 16 14.95 12.78 -1.80
C GLN A 16 13.93 12.62 -0.67
N ASN A 17 14.08 13.30 0.47
CA ASN A 17 13.26 13.03 1.66
C ASN A 17 12.15 14.05 1.89
N ASN A 18 11.57 14.57 0.80
CA ASN A 18 10.43 15.48 0.88
C ASN A 18 9.19 14.69 1.33
N SER A 19 8.46 15.17 2.33
CA SER A 19 7.41 14.37 2.99
C SER A 19 6.21 15.21 3.42
N LEU A 20 5.09 14.52 3.66
CA LEU A 20 3.95 15.08 4.40
C LEU A 20 4.22 15.19 5.90
N ASN A 21 5.22 14.48 6.40
CA ASN A 21 5.64 14.54 7.79
C ASN A 21 6.84 15.48 7.95
N LYS A 22 6.68 16.55 8.73
CA LYS A 22 7.77 17.49 9.07
C LYS A 22 8.96 16.79 9.73
N ASP A 23 8.66 15.77 10.53
CA ASP A 23 9.65 15.06 11.35
C ASP A 23 9.99 13.70 10.72
N TYR A 24 9.95 13.62 9.39
CA TYR A 24 10.20 12.40 8.65
C TYR A 24 11.57 11.80 8.98
N LYS A 25 11.58 10.55 9.44
CA LYS A 25 12.74 9.95 10.14
C LYS A 25 13.95 9.78 9.24
N ASN A 26 13.76 9.39 7.97
CA ASN A 26 14.87 9.18 7.05
C ASN A 26 15.61 10.48 6.76
N PHE A 27 14.90 11.61 6.67
CA PHE A 27 15.54 12.92 6.56
C PHE A 27 16.41 13.23 7.79
N GLN A 28 15.89 13.00 9.01
CA GLN A 28 16.65 13.24 10.24
C GLN A 28 17.95 12.41 10.28
N GLN A 29 17.86 11.14 9.89
CA GLN A 29 19.00 10.23 9.82
C GLN A 29 20.00 10.66 8.73
N ASN A 30 19.52 10.97 7.53
CA ASN A 30 20.36 11.40 6.42
C ASN A 30 21.07 12.71 6.71
N ARG A 31 20.38 13.66 7.35
CA ARG A 31 20.97 14.91 7.84
C ARG A 31 22.08 14.66 8.84
N ALA A 32 21.86 13.79 9.83
CA ALA A 32 22.87 13.43 10.82
C ALA A 32 24.10 12.77 10.16
N ASN A 33 23.88 11.83 9.26
CA ASN A 33 24.93 11.13 8.52
C ASN A 33 25.76 12.08 7.64
N ALA A 34 25.13 13.12 7.10
CA ALA A 34 25.79 14.14 6.28
C ALA A 34 26.47 15.25 7.09
N PHE A 35 26.40 15.23 8.43
CA PHE A 35 26.84 16.32 9.30
C PHE A 35 26.26 17.68 8.87
N SER A 36 25.02 17.69 8.38
CA SER A 36 24.38 18.85 7.80
C SER A 36 23.41 19.51 8.78
N ASN A 37 23.24 20.82 8.66
CA ASN A 37 22.21 21.59 9.37
C ASN A 37 20.98 21.88 8.49
N ALA A 38 20.82 21.16 7.38
CA ALA A 38 19.68 21.31 6.49
C ALA A 38 18.35 21.19 7.28
N MET A 39 17.39 22.03 6.91
CA MET A 39 16.07 22.04 7.52
C MET A 39 15.02 21.72 6.47
N MET A 40 13.87 21.24 6.93
CA MET A 40 12.70 21.17 6.08
C MET A 40 12.03 22.54 6.01
N GLU A 41 11.72 22.97 4.79
CA GLU A 41 10.89 24.12 4.49
C GLU A 41 9.46 23.68 4.19
N ARG A 42 8.48 24.45 4.66
CA ARG A 42 7.07 24.17 4.42
C ARG A 42 6.60 24.85 3.14
N VAL A 43 6.01 24.08 2.25
CA VAL A 43 5.29 24.56 1.08
C VAL A 43 3.83 24.10 1.12
N ARG A 44 2.95 24.80 0.40
CA ARG A 44 1.57 24.37 0.20
C ARG A 44 1.40 23.83 -1.21
N VAL A 45 0.85 22.64 -1.33
CA VAL A 45 0.65 21.94 -2.61
C VAL A 45 -0.77 21.42 -2.73
N ASP A 46 -1.25 21.33 -3.96
CA ASP A 46 -2.49 20.61 -4.25
C ASP A 46 -2.23 19.10 -4.19
N MET A 47 -3.07 18.39 -3.45
CA MET A 47 -3.07 16.93 -3.37
C MET A 47 -4.39 16.39 -3.89
N VAL A 48 -4.31 15.34 -4.70
CA VAL A 48 -5.46 14.60 -5.21
C VAL A 48 -5.32 13.12 -4.89
N GLN A 49 -6.45 12.44 -4.69
CA GLN A 49 -6.46 10.99 -4.57
C GLN A 49 -6.14 10.33 -5.92
N VAL A 50 -5.44 9.19 -5.89
CA VAL A 50 -5.13 8.40 -7.09
C VAL A 50 -6.40 8.02 -7.84
N ASP A 51 -7.44 7.55 -7.14
CA ASP A 51 -8.71 7.17 -7.76
C ASP A 51 -9.40 8.35 -8.46
N THR A 52 -9.35 9.56 -7.88
CA THR A 52 -9.88 10.77 -8.52
C THR A 52 -9.11 11.11 -9.79
N PHE A 53 -7.78 11.04 -9.75
CA PHE A 53 -6.93 11.31 -10.91
C PHE A 53 -7.18 10.29 -12.04
N LEU A 54 -7.26 9.00 -11.72
CA LEU A 54 -7.52 7.95 -12.69
C LEU A 54 -8.92 8.06 -13.30
N ALA A 55 -9.94 8.39 -12.50
CA ALA A 55 -11.29 8.61 -13.01
C ALA A 55 -11.37 9.82 -13.97
N ALA A 56 -10.66 10.92 -13.65
CA ALA A 56 -10.64 12.11 -14.48
C ALA A 56 -9.87 11.92 -15.80
N THR A 57 -8.84 11.07 -15.80
CA THR A 57 -7.97 10.86 -16.97
C THR A 57 -8.34 9.63 -17.81
N GLY A 58 -9.12 8.70 -17.24
CA GLY A 58 -9.44 7.41 -17.88
C GLY A 58 -8.25 6.43 -17.91
N LEU A 59 -7.13 6.77 -17.26
CA LEU A 59 -5.96 5.91 -17.22
C LEU A 59 -6.23 4.62 -16.43
N ARG A 60 -5.71 3.51 -16.94
CA ARG A 60 -5.75 2.19 -16.29
C ARG A 60 -4.33 1.62 -16.25
N PRO A 61 -3.50 1.99 -15.25
CA PRO A 61 -2.11 1.57 -15.20
C PRO A 61 -1.99 0.06 -15.04
N ALA A 62 -1.02 -0.55 -15.73
CA ALA A 62 -0.61 -1.93 -15.46
C ALA A 62 0.34 -2.03 -14.25
N LEU A 63 1.04 -0.94 -13.93
CA LEU A 63 1.97 -0.82 -12.81
C LEU A 63 1.75 0.51 -12.08
N LEU A 64 1.74 0.47 -10.75
CA LEU A 64 1.71 1.64 -9.87
C LEU A 64 2.96 1.63 -8.98
N LYS A 65 3.90 2.57 -9.19
CA LYS A 65 5.03 2.80 -8.27
C LYS A 65 4.58 3.80 -7.19
N ILE A 66 4.87 3.49 -5.93
CA ILE A 66 4.58 4.35 -4.77
C ILE A 66 5.87 4.51 -3.97
N ASP A 67 6.39 5.72 -3.96
CA ASP A 67 7.64 6.09 -3.29
C ASP A 67 7.48 7.54 -2.85
N VAL A 68 6.98 7.70 -1.63
CA VAL A 68 6.39 8.96 -1.14
C VAL A 68 6.78 9.25 0.31
N GLU A 69 7.93 8.72 0.73
CA GLU A 69 8.65 9.09 1.95
C GLU A 69 7.73 9.17 3.19
N GLY A 70 7.04 8.06 3.49
CA GLY A 70 6.23 7.84 4.69
C GLY A 70 4.72 8.02 4.48
N ALA A 71 4.30 8.48 3.30
CA ALA A 71 2.90 8.70 2.96
C ALA A 71 2.23 7.51 2.24
N GLU A 72 2.88 6.34 2.16
CA GLU A 72 2.47 5.22 1.31
C GLU A 72 1.05 4.76 1.63
N ARG A 73 0.73 4.66 2.92
CA ARG A 73 -0.61 4.33 3.39
C ARG A 73 -1.68 5.31 2.92
N LEU A 74 -1.36 6.61 2.87
CA LEU A 74 -2.32 7.62 2.41
C LEU A 74 -2.59 7.49 0.92
N VAL A 75 -1.54 7.22 0.13
CA VAL A 75 -1.66 6.92 -1.30
C VAL A 75 -2.54 5.69 -1.52
N LEU A 76 -2.29 4.61 -0.78
CA LEU A 76 -3.06 3.37 -0.88
C LEU A 76 -4.54 3.54 -0.48
N ARG A 77 -4.81 4.34 0.55
CA ARG A 77 -6.21 4.69 0.91
C ARG A 77 -6.90 5.52 -0.16
N GLY A 78 -6.17 6.32 -0.92
CA GLY A 78 -6.68 7.10 -2.04
C GLY A 78 -6.73 6.31 -3.36
N SER A 79 -6.36 5.03 -3.37
CA SER A 79 -6.30 4.18 -4.55
C SER A 79 -7.11 2.87 -4.42
N LEU A 80 -8.05 2.79 -3.46
CA LEU A 80 -8.79 1.56 -3.18
C LEU A 80 -9.58 1.04 -4.38
N ARG A 81 -10.15 1.93 -5.20
CA ARG A 81 -10.82 1.53 -6.45
C ARG A 81 -9.82 1.08 -7.50
N CYS A 82 -8.68 1.75 -7.63
CA CYS A 82 -7.59 1.30 -8.49
C CYS A 82 -7.14 -0.12 -8.12
N LEU A 83 -6.89 -0.39 -6.83
CA LEU A 83 -6.48 -1.70 -6.34
C LEU A 83 -7.54 -2.78 -6.58
N SER A 84 -8.82 -2.47 -6.40
CA SER A 84 -9.90 -3.46 -6.55
C SER A 84 -10.39 -3.65 -7.99
N GLU A 85 -10.49 -2.59 -8.79
CA GLU A 85 -11.07 -2.60 -10.14
C GLU A 85 -10.02 -2.67 -11.27
N ILE A 86 -8.89 -1.97 -11.12
CA ILE A 86 -7.83 -1.93 -12.15
C ILE A 86 -6.82 -3.05 -11.91
N ARG A 87 -6.54 -3.36 -10.64
CA ARG A 87 -5.65 -4.43 -10.21
C ARG A 87 -4.22 -4.34 -10.80
N PRO A 88 -3.54 -3.17 -10.75
CA PRO A 88 -2.16 -3.07 -11.24
C PRO A 88 -1.20 -3.91 -10.40
N LEU A 89 -0.04 -4.26 -10.97
CA LEU A 89 1.14 -4.57 -10.17
C LEU A 89 1.53 -3.33 -9.36
N VAL A 90 1.84 -3.47 -8.07
CA VAL A 90 2.27 -2.34 -7.24
C VAL A 90 3.70 -2.56 -6.77
N VAL A 91 4.55 -1.56 -6.97
CA VAL A 91 5.89 -1.49 -6.37
C VAL A 91 5.85 -0.35 -5.36
N VAL A 92 6.09 -0.63 -4.09
CA VAL A 92 5.94 0.36 -3.02
C VAL A 92 7.14 0.36 -2.09
N GLU A 93 7.74 1.53 -1.86
CA GLU A 93 8.80 1.70 -0.86
C GLU A 93 8.21 2.08 0.49
N VAL A 94 8.07 1.11 1.39
CA VAL A 94 7.42 1.29 2.68
C VAL A 94 8.44 1.74 3.73
N THR A 95 8.38 3.02 4.07
CA THR A 95 9.28 3.62 5.07
C THR A 95 8.59 3.91 6.41
N GLU A 96 7.25 4.07 6.42
CA GLU A 96 6.45 4.18 7.64
C GLU A 96 5.14 3.36 7.55
N ASN A 97 4.48 3.13 8.68
CA ASN A 97 3.14 2.53 8.76
C ASN A 97 3.01 1.14 8.08
N ALA A 98 4.06 0.32 8.15
CA ALA A 98 4.16 -0.96 7.45
C ALA A 98 2.97 -1.92 7.70
N ASP A 99 2.50 -2.03 8.94
CA ASP A 99 1.38 -2.92 9.26
C ASP A 99 0.08 -2.47 8.58
N GLU A 100 -0.19 -1.18 8.56
CA GLU A 100 -1.38 -0.61 7.93
C GLU A 100 -1.32 -0.75 6.40
N VAL A 101 -0.13 -0.61 5.81
CA VAL A 101 0.12 -0.90 4.39
C VAL A 101 -0.17 -2.37 4.07
N VAL A 102 0.32 -3.29 4.90
CA VAL A 102 0.04 -4.73 4.77
C VAL A 102 -1.46 -5.02 4.80
N GLU A 103 -2.18 -4.43 5.75
CA GLU A 103 -3.62 -4.66 5.88
C GLU A 103 -4.41 -4.14 4.69
N ILE A 104 -4.01 -2.99 4.09
CA ILE A 104 -4.67 -2.50 2.87
C ILE A 104 -4.45 -3.46 1.70
N PHE A 105 -3.23 -3.95 1.46
CA PHE A 105 -2.97 -4.91 0.38
C PHE A 105 -3.71 -6.23 0.58
N LYS A 106 -3.68 -6.79 1.80
CA LYS A 106 -4.44 -8.01 2.12
C LYS A 106 -5.93 -7.81 1.86
N ALA A 107 -6.51 -6.72 2.37
CA ALA A 107 -7.92 -6.40 2.18
C ALA A 107 -8.29 -6.19 0.70
N SER A 108 -7.35 -5.73 -0.11
CA SER A 108 -7.53 -5.53 -1.56
C SER A 108 -7.27 -6.79 -2.40
N GLY A 109 -6.95 -7.93 -1.76
CA GLY A 109 -6.63 -9.18 -2.44
C GLY A 109 -5.32 -9.10 -3.22
N TYR A 110 -4.26 -8.66 -2.53
CA TYR A 110 -2.88 -8.65 -3.02
C TYR A 110 -1.98 -9.55 -2.16
N ALA A 111 -1.04 -10.23 -2.82
CA ALA A 111 0.10 -10.87 -2.18
C ALA A 111 1.30 -9.92 -2.18
N ILE A 112 2.04 -9.88 -1.07
CA ILE A 112 3.23 -9.04 -0.91
C ILE A 112 4.46 -9.95 -1.02
N HIS A 113 5.29 -9.73 -2.03
CA HIS A 113 6.55 -10.42 -2.23
C HIS A 113 7.69 -9.61 -1.61
N ASP A 114 8.56 -10.33 -0.89
CA ASP A 114 9.78 -9.85 -0.24
C ASP A 114 9.60 -8.59 0.62
N ARG A 115 9.58 -8.79 1.94
CA ARG A 115 9.49 -7.70 2.94
C ARG A 115 10.80 -7.52 3.72
N SER A 116 11.89 -8.10 3.22
CA SER A 116 13.22 -7.95 3.84
C SER A 116 13.84 -6.56 3.60
N HIS A 117 13.34 -5.85 2.58
CA HIS A 117 13.71 -4.50 2.20
C HIS A 117 12.47 -3.60 2.20
N PRO A 118 12.62 -2.26 2.21
CA PRO A 118 11.47 -1.35 2.16
C PRO A 118 10.73 -1.40 0.82
N GLU A 119 11.42 -1.71 -0.30
CA GLU A 119 10.79 -1.87 -1.61
C GLU A 119 10.07 -3.23 -1.70
N TRP A 120 8.74 -3.20 -1.73
CA TRP A 120 7.88 -4.37 -1.83
C TRP A 120 7.26 -4.48 -3.21
N ILE A 121 7.13 -5.72 -3.69
CA ILE A 121 6.39 -6.02 -4.92
C ILE A 121 5.06 -6.66 -4.52
N CYS A 122 3.96 -5.96 -4.76
CA CYS A 122 2.61 -6.42 -4.44
C CYS A 122 1.87 -6.81 -5.72
N VAL A 123 1.51 -8.09 -5.82
CA VAL A 123 0.79 -8.65 -6.97
C VAL A 123 -0.67 -8.88 -6.60
N PRO A 124 -1.64 -8.64 -7.52
CA PRO A 124 -3.01 -9.09 -7.32
C PRO A 124 -3.03 -10.60 -7.10
N SER A 125 -3.57 -11.07 -5.96
CA SER A 125 -3.76 -12.50 -5.75
C SER A 125 -5.06 -12.95 -6.42
N GLU A 126 -5.04 -14.15 -7.00
CA GLU A 126 -6.29 -14.84 -7.32
C GLU A 126 -7.02 -15.05 -5.99
N GLN A 127 -8.20 -14.44 -5.85
CA GLN A 127 -9.10 -14.84 -4.77
C GLN A 127 -9.39 -16.31 -5.04
N SER A 128 -8.90 -17.20 -4.18
CA SER A 128 -9.40 -18.57 -4.17
C SER A 128 -10.90 -18.44 -3.94
N GLY A 129 -11.68 -18.55 -5.01
CA GLY A 129 -13.12 -18.68 -4.90
C GLY A 129 -13.36 -19.73 -3.83
N VAL A 130 -14.26 -19.45 -2.89
CA VAL A 130 -14.69 -20.41 -1.90
C VAL A 130 -15.18 -21.64 -2.67
N VAL A 131 -14.30 -22.61 -2.88
CA VAL A 131 -14.71 -23.97 -3.20
C VAL A 131 -15.28 -24.47 -1.90
N ASN A 132 -16.59 -24.40 -1.79
CA ASN A 132 -17.36 -25.10 -0.78
C ASN A 132 -17.11 -26.60 -1.03
N SER A 133 -16.06 -27.18 -0.44
CA SER A 133 -15.81 -28.62 -0.53
C SER A 133 -15.28 -29.19 0.77
N SER A 134 -16.20 -29.75 1.55
CA SER A 134 -16.24 -31.19 1.91
C SER A 134 -16.76 -31.37 3.34
N PRO A 135 -17.60 -32.39 3.61
CA PRO A 135 -18.11 -32.67 4.95
C PRO A 135 -16.94 -32.96 5.89
N ARG A 136 -17.07 -32.58 7.16
CA ARG A 136 -16.05 -32.92 8.17
C ARG A 136 -15.93 -34.44 8.27
N ARG A 137 -14.73 -34.99 8.52
CA ARG A 137 -14.50 -36.44 8.70
C ARG A 137 -15.46 -37.11 9.70
N SER A 138 -16.04 -36.34 10.63
CA SER A 138 -17.09 -36.80 11.55
C SER A 138 -18.43 -37.11 10.88
N GLU A 139 -18.75 -36.49 9.74
CA GLU A 139 -20.00 -36.69 8.99
C GLU A 139 -19.92 -37.90 8.03
N MET A 140 -18.73 -38.25 7.52
CA MET A 140 -18.55 -39.49 6.72
C MET A 140 -18.72 -40.78 7.53
N LEU A 141 -18.47 -40.75 8.84
CA LEU A 141 -18.63 -41.91 9.72
C LEU A 141 -20.10 -42.23 10.06
N GLY A 142 -21.03 -41.30 9.76
CA GLY A 142 -22.47 -41.51 9.89
C GLY A 142 -23.10 -42.21 8.67
N LEU A 143 -22.56 -42.01 7.47
CA LEU A 143 -23.12 -42.58 6.24
C LEU A 143 -22.75 -44.05 5.99
N LEU A 144 -21.70 -44.56 6.63
CA LEU A 144 -21.26 -45.96 6.46
C LEU A 144 -21.91 -46.95 7.45
N ARG A 145 -22.86 -46.50 8.28
CA ARG A 145 -23.56 -47.36 9.25
C ARG A 145 -25.00 -47.71 8.88
N ASN A 146 -25.49 -47.30 7.70
CA ASN A 146 -26.90 -47.51 7.34
C ASN A 146 -27.12 -48.26 6.03
N THR A 147 -26.26 -49.24 5.73
CA THR A 147 -26.53 -50.27 4.71
C THR A 147 -26.20 -51.64 5.31
N GLY A 148 -27.19 -52.22 5.97
CA GLY A 148 -27.07 -53.52 6.63
C GLY A 148 -28.42 -53.99 7.17
N THR A 149 -29.36 -54.24 6.25
CA THR A 149 -30.48 -55.20 6.42
C THR A 149 -30.42 -56.16 5.25
#